data_AF-A0A058Z4M0-F1
#
_entry.id   AF-A0A058Z4M0-F1
#
_cell.length_a   1.000
_cell.length_b   1.000
_cell.length_c   1.000
_cell.angle_alpha   90.00
_cell.angle_beta   90.00
_cell.angle_gamma   90.00
#
_symmetry.space_group_name_H-M   'P 1'
#
loop_
_entity.id
_entity.type
_entity.pdbx_description
1 polymer ?
#
loop_
_entity_poly.entity_id
_entity_poly.type
_entity_poly.pdbx_seq_one_letter_code
_entity_poly.pdbx_strand_id
1 'polypeptide(L)' 'TDWRPCLPQFKAAFGCFVFSPEEEKGVDCVAQFRSMQECFSRHSEYYSSGSKDDAPKE' A
#
# COMPACT_ATOMS: atom_id res chain seq x y z
N THR A 1 17.58 1.34 7.19
CA THR A 1 16.11 1.49 7.04
C THR A 1 15.68 1.48 5.57
N ASP A 2 16.57 1.10 4.63
CA ASP A 2 16.37 1.20 3.17
C ASP A 2 15.62 0.02 2.53
N TRP A 3 15.50 -1.13 3.21
CA TRP A 3 14.94 -2.36 2.63
C TRP A 3 13.44 -2.25 2.25
N ARG A 4 12.72 -1.22 2.70
CA ARG A 4 11.28 -1.05 2.42
C ARG A 4 10.99 0.34 1.83
N PRO A 5 11.36 0.58 0.56
CA PRO A 5 11.31 1.91 -0.07
C PRO A 5 9.90 2.49 -0.18
N CYS A 6 8.86 1.65 -0.19
CA CYS A 6 7.47 2.07 -0.35
C CYS A 6 6.67 2.11 0.97
N LEU A 7 7.31 1.84 2.10
CA LEU A 7 6.64 1.88 3.41
C LEU A 7 6.06 3.26 3.77
N PRO A 8 6.71 4.40 3.44
CA PRO A 8 6.13 5.72 3.68
C PRO A 8 4.81 5.95 2.90
N GLN A 9 4.78 5.58 1.62
CA GLN A 9 3.61 5.68 0.76
C GLN A 9 2.50 4.75 1.24
N PHE A 10 2.86 3.55 1.69
CA PHE A 10 1.93 2.63 2.33
C PHE A 10 1.32 3.22 3.60
N LYS A 11 2.13 3.76 4.51
CA LYS A 11 1.63 4.40 5.74
C LYS A 11 0.72 5.59 5.45
N ALA A 12 1.03 6.40 4.43
CA ALA A 12 0.21 7.52 4.03
C ALA A 12 -1.15 7.08 3.44
N ALA A 13 -1.16 6.10 2.54
CA ALA A 13 -2.38 5.55 1.95
C ALA A 13 -3.26 4.87 3.00
N PHE A 14 -2.66 4.04 3.86
CA PHE A 14 -3.39 3.32 4.89
C PHE A 14 -3.89 4.25 6.01
N GLY A 15 -3.10 5.26 6.37
CA GLY A 15 -3.54 6.31 7.29
C GLY A 15 -4.75 7.07 6.74
N CYS A 16 -4.70 7.46 5.46
CA CYS A 16 -5.84 8.09 4.80
C CYS A 16 -7.08 7.18 4.83
N PHE A 17 -6.94 5.90 4.47
CA PHE A 17 -8.05 4.94 4.49
C PHE A 17 -8.70 4.80 5.88
N VAL A 18 -7.89 4.71 6.95
CA VAL A 18 -8.40 4.58 8.32
C VAL A 18 -9.17 5.82 8.76
N PHE A 19 -8.73 7.01 8.37
CA PHE A 19 -9.34 8.27 8.76
C PHE A 19 -10.37 8.83 7.75
N SER A 20 -10.57 8.16 6.61
CA SER A 20 -11.52 8.57 5.57
C SER A 20 -12.94 8.71 6.14
N PRO A 21 -13.56 9.90 6.04
CA PRO A 21 -14.95 10.11 6.47
C PRO A 21 -15.98 9.56 5.47
N GLU A 22 -15.55 9.21 4.24
CA GLU A 22 -16.42 8.72 3.18
C GLU A 22 -17.10 7.38 3.52
N GLU A 23 -18.33 7.20 3.01
CA GLU A 23 -19.13 5.97 3.14
C GLU A 23 -18.41 4.78 2.50
N GLU A 24 -17.85 5.00 1.31
CA GLU A 24 -16.87 4.08 0.72
C GLU A 24 -15.46 4.48 1.18
N LYS A 25 -14.96 3.78 2.20
CA LYS A 25 -13.66 4.08 2.83
C LYS A 25 -12.53 4.19 1.81
N GLY A 26 -11.86 5.33 1.79
CA GLY A 26 -10.66 5.55 0.97
C GLY A 26 -10.93 5.86 -0.50
N VAL A 27 -12.17 6.14 -0.90
CA VAL A 27 -12.49 6.69 -2.22
C VAL A 27 -11.83 8.05 -2.45
N ASP A 28 -11.65 8.83 -1.38
CA ASP A 28 -10.89 10.09 -1.33
C ASP A 28 -9.36 9.86 -1.35
N CYS A 29 -8.91 8.67 -0.97
CA CYS A 29 -7.50 8.30 -0.82
C CYS A 29 -6.88 7.63 -2.06
N VAL A 30 -7.62 7.56 -3.17
CA VAL A 30 -7.20 6.84 -4.40
C VAL A 30 -5.85 7.34 -4.93
N ALA A 31 -5.54 8.63 -4.79
CA ALA A 31 -4.26 9.19 -5.22
C ALA A 31 -3.06 8.62 -4.44
N GLN A 32 -3.23 8.40 -3.14
CA GLN A 32 -2.24 7.85 -2.22
C GLN A 32 -2.03 6.36 -2.52
N PHE A 33 -3.12 5.62 -2.78
CA PHE A 33 -3.04 4.23 -3.24
C PHE A 33 -2.35 4.09 -4.60
N ARG A 34 -2.61 5.01 -5.55
CA ARG A 34 -1.88 5.05 -6.83
C ARG A 34 -0.39 5.29 -6.64
N SER A 35 -0.02 6.23 -5.76
CA SER A 35 1.39 6.52 -5.46
C SER A 35 2.11 5.33 -4.81
N MET A 36 1.42 4.61 -3.93
CA MET A 36 1.92 3.37 -3.33
C MET A 36 2.10 2.27 -4.38
N GLN A 37 1.12 2.06 -5.26
CA GLN A 37 1.20 1.08 -6.34
C GLN A 37 2.34 1.40 -7.32
N GLU A 38 2.51 2.66 -7.69
CA GLU A 38 3.61 3.10 -8.56
C GLU A 38 4.97 2.79 -7.91
N CYS A 39 5.09 3.01 -6.60
CA CYS A 39 6.28 2.65 -5.86
C CYS A 39 6.53 1.13 -5.87
N PHE A 40 5.49 0.31 -5.63
CA PHE A 40 5.62 -1.15 -5.68
C PHE A 40 6.00 -1.66 -7.07
N SER A 41 5.47 -1.07 -8.14
CA SER A 41 5.85 -1.41 -9.51
C SER A 41 7.33 -1.10 -9.80
N ARG A 42 7.84 0.03 -9.29
CA ARG A 42 9.26 0.41 -9.45
C ARG A 42 10.21 -0.45 -8.63
N HIS A 43 9.76 -0.96 -7.48
CA HIS A 43 10.55 -1.74 -6.53
C HIS A 43 10.10 -3.19 -6.44
N SER A 44 9.60 -3.75 -7.55
CA SER A 44 8.99 -5.07 -7.60
C SER A 44 9.93 -6.16 -7.05
N GLU A 45 11.24 -6.00 -7.18
CA GLU A 45 12.27 -6.88 -6.60
C GLU A 45 12.17 -7.07 -5.06
N TYR A 46 11.68 -6.08 -4.32
CA TYR A 46 11.52 -6.12 -2.86
C TYR A 46 10.16 -6.68 -2.42
N TYR A 47 9.16 -6.63 -3.29
CA TYR A 47 7.77 -6.96 -2.97
C TYR A 47 7.26 -8.23 -3.68
N SER A 48 7.97 -8.70 -4.70
CA SER A 48 7.62 -9.89 -5.49
C SER A 48 8.13 -11.19 -4.86
N SER A 49 8.91 -11.14 -3.78
CA SER A 49 9.45 -12.31 -3.07
C SER A 49 8.49 -12.95 -2.06
N GLY A 50 7.23 -12.51 -2.01
CA GLY A 50 6.18 -13.04 -1.11
C GLY A 50 4.88 -13.46 -1.83
N SER A 51 4.84 -13.44 -3.16
CA SER A 51 3.62 -13.75 -3.92
C SER A 51 3.44 -15.25 -4.21
N LYS A 52 3.70 -16.12 -3.21
CA LYS A 52 3.11 -17.46 -3.05
C LYS A 52 3.14 -17.78 -1.56
N ASP A 53 1.99 -18.06 -0.94
CA ASP A 53 1.83 -18.72 0.37
C ASP A 53 1.84 -17.93 1.71
N ASP A 54 1.51 -16.64 1.78
CA ASP A 54 1.13 -16.04 3.09
C ASP A 54 -0.04 -15.05 2.97
N ALA A 55 -1.16 -15.55 2.45
CA ALA A 55 -2.45 -14.99 2.82
C ALA A 55 -2.94 -15.79 4.04
N PRO A 56 -3.10 -15.19 5.23
CA PRO A 56 -4.02 -15.74 6.21
C PRO A 56 -5.39 -15.80 5.52
N LYS A 57 -5.84 -17.00 5.15
CA LYS A 57 -7.27 -17.25 5.07
C LYS A 57 -7.77 -17.24 6.50
N GLU A 58 -8.57 -16.23 6.80
CA GLU A 58 -9.45 -16.06 7.97
C GLU A 58 -8.93 -16.52 9.34
#